data_AF-A0A7J4GPZ4-F1
#
_entry.id   AF-A0A7J4GPZ4-F1
#
_cell.length_a   1.000
_cell.length_b   1.000
_cell.length_c   1.000
_cell.angle_alpha   90.00
_cell.angle_beta   90.00
_cell.angle_gamma   90.00
#
_symmetry.space_group_name_H-M   'P 1'
#
loop_
_entity.id
_entity.type
_entity.pdbx_description
1 polymer ?
#
loop_
_entity_poly.entity_id
_entity_poly.type
_entity_poly.pdbx_seq_one_letter_code
_entity_poly.pdbx_strand_id
1 'polypeptide(L)'
;MVEALSVVGALLDGLLLTFILILHLKKDDRTWTQRMGATFMLWFLLCHLGYQWASGAFGYNFQEGGDFVTDLMGVLVWNLWRIGVLAFFLAMFTVPMPWFKKGDTYLKIFVALLIINLLEAWFVHGTPAYSETGWGLWFAMSPAVIIMMIIYTYIGWNFLTSETSGEDNLEKTTDKAGLFAIMAVTLWAGKNWFDWMGIFTEGEMFYSYWPAYAHPFPLFTSLTWNFELVTVGLTLFVLFIGALMHLNKQGSKLLGGFLVFVLFAGMIRYYFYQSESVDYELVGSILNEASVSESFALLTHGVMQSLARPLIILFLCVKFGFVQTNHLPRGSRAMIIMALAGSVSTITEILQPILGISQLVSGFLLGAVLAFEIEKRVLVAMQPPEDDFNPTWIIEGDPKQLERWTNIGFAVFLVVATLIVVIFTDKGVA
;
A
#
# COMPACT_ATOMS: atom_id res chain seq x y z
N MET A 1 -14.81 8.92 -14.52
CA MET A 1 -13.48 9.40 -14.08
C MET A 1 -12.82 8.41 -13.11
N VAL A 2 -13.55 7.82 -12.15
CA VAL A 2 -13.04 6.78 -11.22
C VAL A 2 -12.43 5.57 -11.94
N GLU A 3 -13.11 5.03 -12.96
CA GLU A 3 -12.59 3.90 -13.77
C GLU A 3 -11.28 4.23 -14.49
N ALA A 4 -11.16 5.46 -15.04
CA ALA A 4 -9.95 5.90 -15.71
C ALA A 4 -8.75 5.96 -14.77
N LEU A 5 -8.95 6.36 -13.50
CA LEU A 5 -7.89 6.41 -12.50
C LEU A 5 -7.40 5.03 -12.06
N SER A 6 -8.31 4.05 -11.95
CA SER A 6 -7.92 2.65 -11.70
C SER A 6 -7.16 2.04 -12.88
N VAL A 7 -7.54 2.35 -14.12
CA VAL A 7 -6.81 1.92 -15.32
C VAL A 7 -5.40 2.53 -15.37
N VAL A 8 -5.27 3.83 -15.09
CA VAL A 8 -3.95 4.48 -15.00
C VAL A 8 -3.10 3.84 -13.90
N GLY A 9 -3.69 3.57 -12.73
CA GLY A 9 -3.01 2.86 -11.65
C GLY A 9 -2.51 1.49 -12.06
N ALA A 10 -3.35 0.68 -12.73
CA ALA A 10 -2.96 -0.63 -13.25
C ALA A 10 -1.83 -0.54 -14.29
N LEU A 11 -1.85 0.46 -15.19
CA LEU A 11 -0.76 0.68 -16.14
C LEU A 11 0.55 1.05 -15.41
N LEU A 12 0.47 1.91 -14.40
CA LEU A 12 1.62 2.30 -13.58
C LEU A 12 2.19 1.08 -12.82
N ASP A 13 1.34 0.28 -12.19
CA ASP A 13 1.74 -0.96 -11.53
C ASP A 13 2.42 -1.93 -12.50
N GLY A 14 1.84 -2.16 -13.69
CA GLY A 14 2.40 -3.06 -14.70
C GLY A 14 3.76 -2.60 -15.22
N LEU A 15 3.91 -1.29 -15.45
CA LEU A 15 5.17 -0.66 -15.85
C LEU A 15 6.25 -0.82 -14.77
N LEU A 16 5.91 -0.53 -13.51
CA LEU A 16 6.85 -0.62 -12.39
C LEU A 16 7.20 -2.08 -12.05
N LEU A 17 6.22 -2.99 -12.09
CA LEU A 17 6.41 -4.42 -11.92
C LEU A 17 7.41 -4.96 -12.94
N THR A 18 7.21 -4.66 -14.22
CA THR A 18 8.10 -5.09 -15.31
C THR A 18 9.50 -4.52 -15.12
N PHE A 19 9.59 -3.24 -14.76
CA PHE A 19 10.86 -2.56 -14.52
C PHE A 19 11.65 -3.18 -13.35
N ILE A 20 11.00 -3.35 -12.20
CA ILE A 20 11.62 -3.95 -11.01
C ILE A 20 12.01 -5.38 -11.32
N LEU A 21 11.17 -6.15 -12.03
CA LEU A 21 11.46 -7.54 -12.40
C LEU A 21 12.71 -7.64 -13.28
N ILE A 22 12.81 -6.81 -14.33
CA ILE A 22 13.97 -6.79 -15.23
C ILE A 22 15.25 -6.49 -14.45
N LEU A 23 15.23 -5.51 -13.55
CA LEU A 23 16.39 -5.17 -12.74
C LEU A 23 16.69 -6.25 -11.69
N HIS A 24 15.65 -6.86 -11.10
CA HIS A 24 15.77 -7.89 -10.08
C HIS A 24 16.41 -9.17 -10.63
N LEU A 25 16.10 -9.53 -11.87
CA LEU A 25 16.66 -10.72 -12.54
C LEU A 25 18.12 -10.55 -12.99
N LYS A 26 18.66 -9.33 -12.99
CA LYS A 26 20.07 -9.12 -13.32
C LYS A 26 20.95 -9.61 -12.16
N LYS A 27 22.06 -10.25 -12.53
CA LYS A 27 23.04 -10.74 -11.55
C LYS A 27 23.81 -9.56 -10.97
N ASP A 28 23.81 -9.47 -9.64
CA ASP A 28 24.46 -8.39 -8.91
C ASP A 28 24.93 -8.83 -7.51
N ASP A 29 25.56 -7.89 -6.80
CA ASP A 29 26.09 -8.07 -5.45
C ASP A 29 25.11 -7.57 -4.36
N ARG A 30 23.81 -7.45 -4.67
CA ARG A 30 22.80 -7.06 -3.67
C ARG A 30 22.82 -8.02 -2.49
N THR A 31 22.64 -7.44 -1.30
CA THR A 31 22.47 -8.23 -0.08
C THR A 31 21.19 -9.05 -0.13
N TRP A 32 21.11 -10.07 0.71
CA TRP A 32 19.89 -10.86 0.84
C TRP A 32 18.67 -10.00 1.20
N THR A 33 18.82 -9.01 2.09
CA THR A 33 17.72 -8.13 2.51
C THR A 33 17.18 -7.33 1.33
N GLN A 34 18.07 -6.87 0.45
CA GLN A 34 17.70 -6.15 -0.77
C GLN A 34 16.94 -7.03 -1.77
N ARG A 35 17.39 -8.28 -1.94
CA ARG A 35 16.72 -9.23 -2.83
C ARG A 35 15.35 -9.65 -2.32
N MET A 36 15.24 -9.97 -1.04
CA MET A 36 13.94 -10.30 -0.42
C MET A 36 13.00 -9.10 -0.46
N GLY A 37 13.50 -7.89 -0.17
CA GLY A 37 12.74 -6.65 -0.31
C GLY A 37 12.19 -6.46 -1.72
N ALA A 38 13.01 -6.66 -2.76
CA ALA A 38 12.57 -6.63 -4.15
C ALA A 38 11.46 -7.68 -4.42
N THR A 39 11.64 -8.91 -3.95
CA THR A 39 10.65 -9.98 -4.10
C THR A 39 9.32 -9.63 -3.45
N PHE A 40 9.31 -9.11 -2.22
CA PHE A 40 8.07 -8.71 -1.55
C PHE A 40 7.38 -7.53 -2.24
N MET A 41 8.15 -6.54 -2.72
CA MET A 41 7.59 -5.41 -3.49
C MET A 41 7.01 -5.87 -4.85
N LEU A 42 7.65 -6.84 -5.52
CA LEU A 42 7.12 -7.45 -6.75
C LEU A 42 5.79 -8.16 -6.50
N TRP A 43 5.70 -8.96 -5.43
CA TRP A 43 4.43 -9.60 -5.07
C TRP A 43 3.37 -8.59 -4.70
N PHE A 44 3.70 -7.54 -3.94
CA PHE A 44 2.76 -6.48 -3.63
C PHE A 44 2.24 -5.79 -4.92
N LEU A 45 3.12 -5.41 -5.84
CA LEU A 45 2.71 -4.78 -7.11
C LEU A 45 1.85 -5.70 -7.97
N LEU A 46 2.17 -6.99 -8.03
CA LEU A 46 1.34 -7.97 -8.76
C LEU A 46 -0.06 -8.07 -8.14
N CYS A 47 -0.15 -8.09 -6.82
CA CYS A 47 -1.43 -8.15 -6.11
C CYS A 47 -2.22 -6.85 -6.27
N HIS A 48 -1.55 -5.69 -6.20
CA HIS A 48 -2.16 -4.39 -6.39
C HIS A 48 -2.64 -4.19 -7.83
N LEU A 49 -1.87 -4.63 -8.83
CA LEU A 49 -2.26 -4.67 -10.23
C LEU A 49 -3.54 -5.48 -10.43
N GLY A 50 -3.59 -6.69 -9.86
CA GLY A 50 -4.78 -7.56 -9.93
C GLY A 50 -6.00 -6.89 -9.30
N TYR A 51 -5.82 -6.24 -8.15
CA TYR A 51 -6.88 -5.46 -7.49
C TYR A 51 -7.36 -4.28 -8.34
N GLN A 52 -6.44 -3.44 -8.87
CA GLN A 52 -6.77 -2.28 -9.68
C GLN A 52 -7.47 -2.65 -10.98
N TRP A 53 -6.97 -3.70 -11.65
CA TRP A 53 -7.56 -4.18 -12.88
C TRP A 53 -8.97 -4.74 -12.64
N ALA A 54 -9.16 -5.54 -11.59
CA ALA A 54 -10.48 -6.07 -11.28
C ALA A 54 -11.47 -4.98 -10.86
N SER A 55 -11.03 -4.02 -10.04
CA SER A 55 -11.85 -2.88 -9.61
C SER A 55 -12.27 -2.01 -10.79
N GLY A 56 -11.38 -1.81 -11.77
CA GLY A 56 -11.62 -0.99 -12.95
C GLY A 56 -12.42 -1.70 -14.06
N ALA A 57 -12.26 -3.02 -14.21
CA ALA A 57 -12.91 -3.79 -15.27
C ALA A 57 -14.31 -4.31 -14.90
N PHE A 58 -14.55 -4.59 -13.62
CA PHE A 58 -15.80 -5.23 -13.15
C PHE A 58 -16.62 -4.37 -12.19
N GLY A 59 -16.11 -3.21 -11.77
CA GLY A 59 -16.71 -2.41 -10.69
C GLY A 59 -16.61 -3.12 -9.33
N TYR A 60 -16.98 -2.43 -8.24
CA TYR A 60 -17.00 -3.02 -6.89
C TYR A 60 -18.20 -3.97 -6.64
N ASN A 61 -18.95 -4.37 -7.66
CA ASN A 61 -20.15 -5.22 -7.55
C ASN A 61 -19.79 -6.71 -7.37
N PHE A 62 -18.85 -7.01 -6.48
CA PHE A 62 -18.51 -8.37 -6.04
C PHE A 62 -19.51 -8.92 -5.02
N GLN A 63 -20.50 -8.13 -4.60
CA GLN A 63 -21.50 -8.49 -3.58
C GLN A 63 -22.88 -8.83 -4.15
N GLU A 64 -23.15 -8.56 -5.43
CA GLU A 64 -24.50 -8.70 -6.00
C GLU A 64 -24.83 -10.10 -6.55
N GLY A 65 -23.90 -11.07 -6.48
CA GLY A 65 -24.13 -12.43 -6.96
C GLY A 65 -24.34 -12.46 -8.48
N GLY A 66 -23.23 -12.55 -9.20
CA GLY A 66 -23.22 -12.58 -10.67
C GLY A 66 -22.97 -13.98 -11.24
N ASP A 67 -22.60 -14.03 -12.52
CA ASP A 67 -22.09 -15.23 -13.18
C ASP A 67 -20.83 -15.76 -12.45
N PHE A 68 -20.60 -17.08 -12.51
CA PHE A 68 -19.43 -17.77 -11.91
C PHE A 68 -18.08 -17.06 -12.13
N VAL A 69 -17.93 -16.36 -13.26
CA VAL A 69 -16.74 -15.58 -13.59
C VAL A 69 -16.53 -14.41 -12.63
N THR A 70 -17.59 -13.67 -12.27
CA THR A 70 -17.50 -12.52 -11.36
C THR A 70 -17.14 -12.97 -9.94
N ASP A 71 -17.72 -14.07 -9.46
CA ASP A 71 -17.42 -14.64 -8.15
C ASP A 71 -15.98 -15.16 -8.07
N LEU A 72 -15.53 -15.88 -9.10
CA LEU A 72 -14.16 -16.37 -9.21
C LEU A 72 -13.16 -15.20 -9.21
N MET A 73 -13.47 -14.11 -9.93
CA MET A 73 -12.63 -12.92 -9.98
C MET A 73 -12.59 -12.18 -8.65
N GLY A 74 -13.73 -12.05 -7.96
CA GLY A 74 -13.78 -11.47 -6.61
C GLY A 74 -12.90 -12.24 -5.62
N VAL A 75 -13.00 -13.56 -5.63
CA VAL A 75 -12.15 -14.44 -4.81
C VAL A 75 -10.67 -14.30 -5.16
N LEU A 76 -10.34 -14.29 -6.44
CA LEU A 76 -8.96 -14.13 -6.89
C LEU A 76 -8.36 -12.81 -6.37
N VAL A 77 -9.13 -11.72 -6.45
CA VAL A 77 -8.72 -10.41 -5.92
C VAL A 77 -8.50 -10.46 -4.41
N TRP A 78 -9.39 -11.07 -3.65
CA TRP A 78 -9.23 -11.22 -2.20
C TRP A 78 -8.01 -12.09 -1.83
N ASN A 79 -7.76 -13.17 -2.56
CA ASN A 79 -6.58 -14.00 -2.36
C ASN A 79 -5.28 -13.29 -2.73
N LEU A 80 -5.27 -12.53 -3.82
CA LEU A 80 -4.15 -11.66 -4.16
C LEU A 80 -3.92 -10.60 -3.08
N TRP A 81 -4.98 -9.98 -2.56
CA TRP A 81 -4.84 -9.01 -1.46
C TRP A 81 -4.22 -9.64 -0.21
N ARG A 82 -4.64 -10.85 0.17
CA ARG A 82 -4.04 -11.62 1.28
C ARG A 82 -2.54 -11.88 1.07
N ILE A 83 -2.14 -12.25 -0.15
CA ILE A 83 -0.71 -12.39 -0.50
C ILE A 83 0.01 -11.05 -0.35
N GLY A 84 -0.61 -9.95 -0.78
CA GLY A 84 -0.09 -8.59 -0.60
C GLY A 84 0.17 -8.25 0.87
N VAL A 85 -0.82 -8.48 1.74
CA VAL A 85 -0.70 -8.31 3.21
C VAL A 85 0.47 -9.15 3.74
N LEU A 86 0.51 -10.44 3.38
CA LEU A 86 1.49 -11.38 3.88
C LEU A 86 2.91 -11.03 3.41
N ALA A 87 3.08 -10.66 2.14
CA ALA A 87 4.36 -10.22 1.59
C ALA A 87 4.87 -8.96 2.32
N PHE A 88 3.98 -8.02 2.59
CA PHE A 88 4.33 -6.79 3.30
C PHE A 88 4.63 -7.04 4.78
N PHE A 89 3.88 -7.91 5.44
CA PHE A 89 4.15 -8.38 6.79
C PHE A 89 5.51 -9.09 6.89
N LEU A 90 5.87 -9.89 5.89
CA LEU A 90 7.18 -10.55 5.83
C LEU A 90 8.32 -9.57 5.55
N ALA A 91 8.05 -8.50 4.81
CA ALA A 91 9.01 -7.42 4.62
C ALA A 91 9.44 -6.80 5.96
N MET A 92 8.55 -6.73 6.96
CA MET A 92 8.86 -6.22 8.31
C MET A 92 9.97 -7.00 9.01
N PHE A 93 10.03 -8.32 8.82
CA PHE A 93 11.05 -9.16 9.45
C PHE A 93 12.38 -9.14 8.71
N THR A 94 12.43 -8.61 7.49
CA THR A 94 13.56 -8.74 6.56
C THR A 94 14.18 -7.41 6.17
N VAL A 95 13.39 -6.33 6.14
CA VAL A 95 13.77 -5.05 5.55
C VAL A 95 13.45 -3.89 6.50
N PRO A 96 14.37 -2.91 6.65
CA PRO A 96 15.74 -2.92 6.13
C PRO A 96 16.73 -3.70 7.02
N MET A 97 16.25 -4.20 8.17
CA MET A 97 17.03 -4.99 9.12
C MET A 97 16.36 -6.35 9.35
N PRO A 98 17.10 -7.45 9.19
CA PRO A 98 16.59 -8.78 9.47
C PRO A 98 16.47 -8.99 10.98
N TRP A 99 15.30 -9.45 11.42
CA TRP A 99 15.06 -9.81 12.83
C TRP A 99 15.72 -11.13 13.21
N PHE A 100 15.97 -12.00 12.23
CA PHE A 100 16.53 -13.33 12.44
C PHE A 100 17.83 -13.49 11.65
N LYS A 101 18.80 -14.21 12.22
CA LYS A 101 20.10 -14.46 11.57
C LYS A 101 20.12 -15.73 10.71
N LYS A 102 19.10 -16.59 10.82
CA LYS A 102 19.03 -17.89 10.14
C LYS A 102 17.92 -17.89 9.09
N GLY A 103 18.27 -18.25 7.85
CA GLY A 103 17.30 -18.39 6.75
C GLY A 103 16.17 -19.38 7.06
N ASP A 104 16.49 -20.47 7.77
CA ASP A 104 15.51 -21.49 8.16
C ASP A 104 14.40 -20.95 9.07
N THR A 105 14.72 -19.98 9.93
CA THR A 105 13.72 -19.35 10.80
C THR A 105 12.71 -18.57 9.97
N TYR A 106 13.18 -17.83 8.96
CA TYR A 106 12.29 -17.14 8.02
C TYR A 106 11.39 -18.11 7.27
N LEU A 107 11.94 -19.22 6.78
CA LEU A 107 11.16 -20.22 6.06
C LEU A 107 10.07 -20.83 6.96
N LYS A 108 10.38 -21.13 8.22
CA LYS A 108 9.40 -21.66 9.18
C LYS A 108 8.28 -20.66 9.46
N ILE A 109 8.62 -19.38 9.68
CA ILE A 109 7.64 -18.31 9.88
C ILE A 109 6.77 -18.15 8.63
N PHE A 110 7.38 -18.13 7.45
CA PHE A 110 6.69 -18.04 6.18
C PHE A 110 5.68 -19.19 6.00
N VAL A 111 6.11 -20.44 6.20
CA VAL A 111 5.24 -21.61 6.06
C VAL A 111 4.11 -21.58 7.09
N ALA A 112 4.40 -21.22 8.35
CA ALA A 112 3.38 -21.11 9.39
C ALA A 112 2.31 -20.06 9.03
N LEU A 113 2.73 -18.88 8.60
CA LEU A 113 1.82 -17.81 8.19
C LEU A 113 1.02 -18.20 6.94
N LEU A 114 1.63 -18.90 5.99
CA LEU A 114 0.96 -19.39 4.79
C LEU A 114 -0.14 -20.40 5.14
N ILE A 115 0.12 -21.34 6.05
CA ILE A 115 -0.87 -22.30 6.55
C ILE A 115 -2.02 -21.58 7.26
N ILE A 116 -1.71 -20.60 8.12
CA ILE A 116 -2.71 -19.80 8.83
C ILE A 116 -3.59 -19.03 7.84
N ASN A 117 -3.01 -18.42 6.81
CA ASN A 117 -3.76 -17.70 5.77
C ASN A 117 -4.59 -18.65 4.88
N LEU A 118 -4.12 -19.88 4.63
CA LEU A 118 -4.92 -20.88 3.90
C LEU A 118 -6.12 -21.33 4.73
N LEU A 119 -5.92 -21.52 6.04
CA LEU A 119 -7.00 -21.82 6.96
C LEU A 119 -8.03 -20.68 6.97
N GLU A 120 -7.57 -19.43 7.02
CA GLU A 120 -8.46 -18.27 6.90
C GLU A 120 -9.20 -18.22 5.56
N ALA A 121 -8.51 -18.45 4.44
CA ALA A 121 -9.16 -18.52 3.12
C ALA A 121 -10.23 -19.62 3.05
N TRP A 122 -10.00 -20.76 3.72
CA TRP A 122 -11.01 -21.82 3.86
C TRP A 122 -12.19 -21.40 4.74
N PHE A 123 -11.98 -20.63 5.81
CA PHE A 123 -13.08 -20.08 6.61
C PHE A 123 -13.90 -19.03 5.85
N VAL A 124 -13.25 -18.21 5.02
CA VAL A 124 -13.91 -17.12 4.28
C VAL A 124 -14.59 -17.61 3.01
N HIS A 125 -14.02 -18.58 2.31
CA HIS A 125 -14.52 -19.02 0.99
C HIS A 125 -14.88 -20.51 0.90
N GLY A 126 -14.64 -21.29 1.96
CA GLY A 126 -14.91 -22.73 2.00
C GLY A 126 -16.23 -23.08 2.70
N THR A 127 -16.35 -24.34 3.09
CA THR A 127 -17.55 -24.95 3.70
C THR A 127 -18.17 -24.14 4.86
N PRO A 128 -17.38 -23.51 5.76
CA PRO A 128 -17.96 -22.69 6.81
C PRO A 128 -18.77 -21.53 6.28
N ALA A 129 -18.34 -20.85 5.21
CA ALA A 129 -18.95 -19.63 4.66
C ALA A 129 -20.40 -19.79 4.16
N TYR A 130 -20.82 -21.03 3.88
CA TYR A 130 -22.17 -21.36 3.41
C TYR A 130 -23.12 -21.80 4.54
N SER A 131 -22.64 -21.88 5.79
CA SER A 131 -23.51 -22.17 6.94
C SER A 131 -24.23 -20.90 7.44
N GLU A 132 -25.36 -21.04 8.13
CA GLU A 132 -26.02 -19.90 8.81
C GLU A 132 -25.10 -19.25 9.88
N THR A 133 -24.10 -20.00 10.35
CA THR A 133 -23.02 -19.58 11.25
C THR A 133 -21.73 -19.18 10.51
N GLY A 134 -21.81 -19.12 9.18
CA GLY A 134 -20.72 -19.12 8.23
C GLY A 134 -20.18 -17.76 7.88
N TRP A 135 -19.67 -17.06 8.89
CA TRP A 135 -19.27 -15.69 8.69
C TRP A 135 -17.76 -15.61 8.46
N GLY A 136 -17.37 -14.82 7.46
CA GLY A 136 -15.96 -14.64 7.08
C GLY A 136 -15.14 -14.25 8.31
N LEU A 137 -14.25 -15.13 8.74
CA LEU A 137 -13.38 -14.94 9.91
C LEU A 137 -12.06 -14.32 9.47
N TRP A 138 -11.66 -13.20 10.08
CA TRP A 138 -10.47 -12.40 9.71
C TRP A 138 -9.41 -12.46 10.83
N PHE A 139 -9.09 -13.67 11.31
CA PHE A 139 -8.21 -13.94 12.45
C PHE A 139 -6.69 -13.92 12.14
N ALA A 140 -6.32 -13.81 10.87
CA ALA A 140 -4.95 -13.79 10.37
C ALA A 140 -4.65 -12.46 9.68
N MET A 141 -5.50 -12.02 8.74
CA MET A 141 -5.25 -10.81 7.97
C MET A 141 -5.24 -9.56 8.87
N SER A 142 -6.32 -9.33 9.63
CA SER A 142 -6.44 -8.14 10.48
C SER A 142 -5.37 -8.08 11.56
N PRO A 143 -5.08 -9.16 12.32
CA PRO A 143 -3.97 -9.15 13.28
C PRO A 143 -2.60 -8.93 12.64
N ALA A 144 -2.34 -9.47 11.44
CA ALA A 144 -1.09 -9.21 10.73
C ALA A 144 -0.93 -7.71 10.42
N VAL A 145 -2.00 -7.06 9.94
CA VAL A 145 -2.01 -5.61 9.69
C VAL A 145 -1.79 -4.85 10.99
N ILE A 146 -2.53 -5.14 12.05
CA ILE A 146 -2.41 -4.45 13.35
C ILE A 146 -0.97 -4.51 13.87
N ILE A 147 -0.39 -5.71 13.92
CA ILE A 147 0.98 -5.94 14.41
C ILE A 147 1.99 -5.16 13.56
N MET A 148 1.86 -5.25 12.23
CA MET A 148 2.71 -4.52 11.29
C MET A 148 2.67 -3.01 11.51
N MET A 149 1.46 -2.45 11.62
CA MET A 149 1.24 -1.02 11.77
C MET A 149 1.85 -0.50 13.07
N ILE A 150 1.67 -1.21 14.18
CA ILE A 150 2.25 -0.85 15.48
C ILE A 150 3.79 -0.86 15.41
N ILE A 151 4.37 -1.93 14.87
CA ILE A 151 5.83 -2.07 14.78
C ILE A 151 6.45 -1.00 13.89
N TYR A 152 5.94 -0.82 12.67
CA TYR A 152 6.47 0.21 11.78
C TYR A 152 6.27 1.62 12.32
N THR A 153 5.15 1.87 13.01
CA THR A 153 4.94 3.18 13.64
C THR A 153 5.93 3.42 14.76
N TYR A 154 6.22 2.42 15.58
CA TYR A 154 7.25 2.52 16.61
C TYR A 154 8.62 2.84 16.01
N ILE A 155 9.02 2.14 14.95
CA ILE A 155 10.30 2.37 14.25
C ILE A 155 10.32 3.78 13.62
N GLY A 156 9.24 4.19 12.94
CA GLY A 156 9.09 5.49 12.32
C GLY A 156 9.08 6.64 13.33
N TRP A 157 8.42 6.45 14.47
CA TRP A 157 8.39 7.40 15.59
C TRP A 157 9.80 7.64 16.14
N ASN A 158 10.54 6.57 16.44
CA ASN A 158 11.91 6.69 16.95
C ASN A 158 12.78 7.52 16.01
N PHE A 159 12.67 7.30 14.69
CA PHE A 159 13.37 8.11 13.69
C PHE A 159 12.94 9.58 13.71
N LEU A 160 11.64 9.86 13.70
CA LEU A 160 11.11 11.23 13.70
C LEU A 160 11.48 12.03 14.96
N THR A 161 11.66 11.35 16.09
CA THR A 161 11.96 11.98 17.39
C THR A 161 13.42 11.95 17.80
N SER A 162 14.28 11.23 17.09
CA SER A 162 15.71 11.15 17.42
C SER A 162 16.39 12.53 17.30
N GLU A 163 17.24 12.88 18.27
CA GLU A 163 17.94 14.17 18.32
C GLU A 163 19.33 14.13 17.65
N THR A 164 19.86 12.93 17.41
CA THR A 164 21.19 12.69 16.85
C THR A 164 21.07 11.98 15.51
N SER A 165 21.01 12.74 14.42
CA SER A 165 21.10 12.18 13.08
C SER A 165 22.57 12.07 12.67
N GLY A 166 23.14 10.87 12.73
CA GLY A 166 24.09 10.40 11.72
C GLY A 166 25.59 10.41 12.06
N GLU A 167 25.99 10.38 13.33
CA GLU A 167 27.42 10.22 13.66
C GLU A 167 27.84 8.74 13.65
N ASP A 168 26.98 7.82 14.09
CA ASP A 168 27.29 6.38 14.19
C ASP A 168 26.57 5.50 13.15
N ASN A 169 27.20 4.36 12.78
CA ASN A 169 26.63 3.38 11.84
C ASN A 169 25.27 2.80 12.30
N LEU A 170 25.06 2.72 13.61
CA LEU A 170 23.79 2.28 14.19
C LEU A 170 22.67 3.30 13.98
N GLU A 171 22.98 4.59 14.11
CA GLU A 171 22.04 5.68 13.87
C GLU A 171 21.65 5.73 12.40
N LYS A 172 22.62 5.67 11.47
CA LYS A 172 22.35 5.62 10.02
C LYS A 172 21.45 4.44 9.62
N THR A 173 21.64 3.30 10.28
CA THR A 173 20.79 2.11 10.08
C THR A 173 19.38 2.32 10.61
N THR A 174 19.26 2.97 11.76
CA THR A 174 17.98 3.29 12.40
C THR A 174 17.20 4.32 11.59
N ASP A 175 17.89 5.31 11.00
CA ASP A 175 17.31 6.31 10.12
C ASP A 175 16.72 5.68 8.85
N LYS A 176 17.48 4.74 8.25
CA LYS A 176 17.02 3.97 7.11
C LYS A 176 15.78 3.13 7.47
N ALA A 177 15.81 2.46 8.61
CA ALA A 177 14.66 1.71 9.15
C ALA A 177 13.43 2.59 9.39
N GLY A 178 13.62 3.76 9.98
CA GLY A 178 12.59 4.76 10.21
C GLY A 178 11.94 5.24 8.93
N LEU A 179 12.75 5.63 7.94
CA LEU A 179 12.26 6.08 6.64
C LEU A 179 11.48 4.96 5.93
N PHE A 180 11.99 3.72 5.96
CA PHE A 180 11.26 2.58 5.40
C PHE A 180 9.90 2.42 6.06
N ALA A 181 9.89 2.46 7.39
CA ALA A 181 8.70 2.23 8.20
C ALA A 181 7.63 3.31 7.99
N ILE A 182 8.02 4.59 7.87
CA ILE A 182 7.09 5.70 7.54
C ILE A 182 6.48 5.49 6.17
N MET A 183 7.30 5.19 5.17
CA MET A 183 6.83 4.97 3.81
C MET A 183 5.94 3.71 3.76
N ALA A 184 6.25 2.70 4.56
CA ALA A 184 5.46 1.47 4.64
C ALA A 184 4.09 1.68 5.28
N VAL A 185 4.04 2.43 6.39
CA VAL A 185 2.79 2.86 7.03
C VAL A 185 1.96 3.70 6.05
N THR A 186 2.59 4.64 5.34
CA THR A 186 1.89 5.47 4.36
C THR A 186 1.37 4.64 3.19
N LEU A 187 2.16 3.69 2.68
CA LEU A 187 1.76 2.78 1.60
C LEU A 187 0.49 2.02 1.98
N TRP A 188 0.46 1.46 3.18
CA TRP A 188 -0.64 0.63 3.67
C TRP A 188 -1.85 1.47 4.07
N ALA A 189 -1.65 2.34 5.06
CA ALA A 189 -2.70 3.08 5.76
C ALA A 189 -3.08 4.40 5.09
N GLY A 190 -2.30 4.91 4.13
CA GLY A 190 -2.51 6.24 3.55
C GLY A 190 -3.90 6.41 2.94
N LYS A 191 -4.46 5.39 2.28
CA LYS A 191 -5.86 5.42 1.80
C LYS A 191 -6.82 5.47 2.99
N ASN A 192 -6.65 4.55 3.94
CA ASN A 192 -7.53 4.40 5.08
C ASN A 192 -7.53 5.62 6.02
N TRP A 193 -6.50 6.49 5.96
CA TRP A 193 -6.51 7.79 6.64
C TRP A 193 -7.71 8.65 6.24
N PHE A 194 -8.03 8.66 4.96
CA PHE A 194 -9.14 9.44 4.42
C PHE A 194 -10.51 8.83 4.78
N ASP A 195 -10.52 7.58 5.23
CA ASP A 195 -11.69 6.86 5.73
C ASP A 195 -11.83 6.92 7.25
N TRP A 196 -10.71 7.04 7.97
CA TRP A 196 -10.61 7.05 9.44
C TRP A 196 -11.63 7.94 10.13
N MET A 197 -11.99 9.04 9.49
CA MET A 197 -12.90 10.03 10.04
C MET A 197 -14.31 9.46 10.29
N GLY A 198 -14.65 8.32 9.67
CA GLY A 198 -15.82 7.52 10.02
C GLY A 198 -15.91 7.11 11.49
N ILE A 199 -14.78 7.08 12.23
CA ILE A 199 -14.74 6.87 13.69
C ILE A 199 -15.51 7.95 14.44
N PHE A 200 -15.46 9.20 13.97
CA PHE A 200 -16.06 10.34 14.66
C PHE A 200 -17.48 10.66 14.18
N THR A 201 -17.91 10.10 13.05
CA THR A 201 -19.21 10.38 12.41
C THR A 201 -20.23 9.28 12.59
N GLU A 202 -19.97 8.30 13.45
CA GLU A 202 -20.76 7.06 13.52
C GLU A 202 -20.91 6.39 12.13
N GLY A 203 -19.91 6.55 11.25
CA GLY A 203 -20.01 6.11 9.86
C GLY A 203 -20.18 4.59 9.76
N GLU A 204 -20.99 4.13 8.80
CA GLU A 204 -21.29 2.70 8.60
C GLU A 204 -20.01 1.83 8.44
N MET A 205 -18.89 2.40 7.99
CA MET A 205 -17.61 1.68 7.90
C MET A 205 -17.03 1.27 9.28
N PHE A 206 -17.35 1.99 10.36
CA PHE A 206 -16.83 1.77 11.72
C PHE A 206 -17.90 1.30 12.70
N TYR A 207 -19.15 1.69 12.45
CA TYR A 207 -20.30 1.41 13.29
C TYR A 207 -21.40 0.68 12.52
N SER A 208 -21.06 -0.04 11.45
CA SER A 208 -22.00 -0.97 10.82
C SER A 208 -22.48 -1.94 11.88
N TYR A 209 -23.71 -1.71 12.34
CA TYR A 209 -24.50 -2.62 13.14
C TYR A 209 -24.89 -3.80 12.25
N TRP A 210 -23.90 -4.61 11.88
CA TRP A 210 -24.18 -5.96 11.40
C TRP A 210 -24.89 -6.71 12.53
N PRO A 211 -25.62 -7.80 12.25
CA PRO A 211 -26.24 -8.63 13.28
C PRO A 211 -25.15 -9.42 14.04
N ALA A 212 -24.09 -8.75 14.48
CA ALA A 212 -22.95 -9.27 15.23
C ALA A 212 -23.36 -9.79 16.61
N TYR A 213 -24.55 -9.42 17.10
CA TYR A 213 -25.03 -9.82 18.42
C TYR A 213 -25.66 -11.22 18.47
N ALA A 214 -25.86 -11.90 17.33
CA ALA A 214 -26.49 -13.22 17.30
C ALA A 214 -25.49 -14.39 17.40
N HIS A 215 -24.22 -14.21 16.97
CA HIS A 215 -23.22 -15.29 16.95
C HIS A 215 -21.80 -14.78 17.30
N PRO A 216 -20.96 -15.60 17.97
CA PRO A 216 -19.64 -15.18 18.45
C PRO A 216 -18.62 -14.90 17.34
N PHE A 217 -18.70 -15.58 16.19
CA PHE A 217 -17.75 -15.39 15.08
C PHE A 217 -17.94 -14.06 14.32
N PRO A 218 -19.16 -13.63 13.94
CA PRO A 218 -19.43 -12.28 13.46
C PRO A 218 -18.93 -11.18 14.38
N LEU A 219 -19.18 -11.33 15.68
CA LEU A 219 -18.70 -10.38 16.69
C LEU A 219 -17.18 -10.30 16.68
N PHE A 220 -16.50 -11.44 16.64
CA PHE A 220 -15.04 -11.48 16.55
C PHE A 220 -14.54 -10.77 15.30
N THR A 221 -15.07 -11.09 14.11
CA THR A 221 -14.67 -10.46 12.85
C THR A 221 -14.86 -8.94 12.89
N SER A 222 -16.03 -8.48 13.33
CA SER A 222 -16.34 -7.05 13.44
C SER A 222 -15.41 -6.33 14.41
N LEU A 223 -15.15 -6.92 15.58
CA LEU A 223 -14.20 -6.38 16.57
C LEU A 223 -12.78 -6.31 16.01
N THR A 224 -12.30 -7.36 15.34
CA THR A 224 -10.95 -7.37 14.76
C THR A 224 -10.79 -6.37 13.63
N TRP A 225 -11.82 -6.22 12.78
CA TRP A 225 -11.83 -5.25 11.69
C TRP A 225 -11.86 -3.81 12.21
N ASN A 226 -12.75 -3.52 13.16
CA ASN A 226 -12.83 -2.19 13.78
C ASN A 226 -11.53 -1.85 14.51
N PHE A 227 -10.94 -2.82 15.20
CA PHE A 227 -9.65 -2.62 15.87
C PHE A 227 -8.50 -2.41 14.88
N GLU A 228 -8.52 -3.07 13.72
CA GLU A 228 -7.58 -2.80 12.62
C GLU A 228 -7.72 -1.36 12.13
N LEU A 229 -8.94 -0.94 11.80
CA LEU A 229 -9.17 0.42 11.31
C LEU A 229 -8.77 1.49 12.34
N VAL A 230 -9.09 1.29 13.62
CA VAL A 230 -8.65 2.15 14.75
C VAL A 230 -7.13 2.08 14.98
N THR A 231 -6.47 0.98 14.65
CA THR A 231 -5.00 0.95 14.72
C THR A 231 -4.41 1.83 13.62
N VAL A 232 -4.91 1.70 12.39
CA VAL A 232 -4.38 2.29 11.16
C VAL A 232 -4.20 3.81 11.22
N GLY A 233 -5.21 4.57 11.58
CA GLY A 233 -5.05 6.03 11.74
C GLY A 233 -4.57 6.49 13.12
N LEU A 234 -4.58 5.67 14.19
CA LEU A 234 -3.88 6.02 15.43
C LEU A 234 -2.39 6.05 15.09
N THR A 235 -1.93 5.07 14.33
CA THR A 235 -0.57 5.02 13.83
C THR A 235 -0.20 6.19 12.94
N LEU A 236 -1.08 6.60 12.01
CA LEU A 236 -0.84 7.79 11.18
C LEU A 236 -0.85 9.09 11.98
N PHE A 237 -1.74 9.20 12.98
CA PHE A 237 -1.79 10.35 13.88
C PHE A 237 -0.53 10.43 14.76
N VAL A 238 0.01 9.30 15.22
CA VAL A 238 1.30 9.28 15.93
C VAL A 238 2.43 9.75 15.00
N LEU A 239 2.49 9.26 13.76
CA LEU A 239 3.49 9.72 12.79
C LEU A 239 3.32 11.21 12.43
N PHE A 240 2.10 11.74 12.45
CA PHE A 240 1.85 13.18 12.30
C PHE A 240 2.57 14.00 13.35
N ILE A 241 2.34 13.66 14.61
CA ILE A 241 2.94 14.35 15.76
C ILE A 241 4.47 14.27 15.64
N GLY A 242 4.99 13.09 15.30
CA GLY A 242 6.41 12.90 15.03
C GLY A 242 6.91 13.81 13.90
N ALA A 243 6.18 13.92 12.80
CA ALA A 243 6.55 14.77 11.66
C ALA A 243 6.56 16.26 12.01
N LEU A 244 5.59 16.74 12.79
CA LEU A 244 5.57 18.12 13.29
C LEU A 244 6.77 18.41 14.19
N MET A 245 7.11 17.48 15.08
CA MET A 245 8.30 17.58 15.93
C MET A 245 9.58 17.61 15.08
N HIS A 246 9.66 16.76 14.06
CA HIS A 246 10.81 16.66 13.15
C HIS A 246 11.01 17.96 12.33
N LEU A 247 9.93 18.57 11.83
CA LEU A 247 9.99 19.86 11.12
C LEU A 247 10.53 21.00 11.99
N ASN A 248 10.17 21.01 13.28
CA ASN A 248 10.63 22.02 14.21
C ASN A 248 12.10 21.84 14.63
N LYS A 249 12.66 20.63 14.54
CA LYS A 249 13.97 20.28 15.13
C LYS A 249 15.18 20.25 14.18
N GLN A 250 15.00 20.29 12.84
CA GLN A 250 16.03 20.32 11.73
C GLN A 250 15.79 19.27 10.62
N GLY A 251 14.61 18.65 10.57
CA GLY A 251 14.28 17.59 9.62
C GLY A 251 14.16 17.98 8.15
N SER A 252 14.10 16.96 7.27
CA SER A 252 13.80 17.13 5.85
C SER A 252 12.42 17.79 5.69
N LYS A 253 12.42 19.08 5.32
CA LYS A 253 11.21 19.89 5.11
C LYS A 253 10.22 19.25 4.14
N LEU A 254 10.73 18.45 3.20
CA LEU A 254 9.94 17.78 2.17
C LEU A 254 9.20 16.55 2.70
N LEU A 255 9.85 15.72 3.53
CA LEU A 255 9.20 14.55 4.15
C LEU A 255 8.17 14.99 5.20
N GLY A 256 8.55 15.91 6.09
CA GLY A 256 7.62 16.47 7.06
C GLY A 256 6.47 17.22 6.39
N GLY A 257 6.75 17.98 5.33
CA GLY A 257 5.73 18.66 4.53
C GLY A 257 4.77 17.69 3.83
N PHE A 258 5.28 16.59 3.27
CA PHE A 258 4.43 15.55 2.67
C PHE A 258 3.52 14.89 3.71
N LEU A 259 4.06 14.49 4.86
CA LEU A 259 3.25 13.90 5.94
C LEU A 259 2.17 14.88 6.40
N VAL A 260 2.54 16.13 6.69
CA VAL A 260 1.59 17.18 7.08
C VAL A 260 0.53 17.42 6.00
N PHE A 261 0.90 17.42 4.71
CA PHE A 261 -0.04 17.57 3.60
C PHE A 261 -1.04 16.42 3.54
N VAL A 262 -0.57 15.16 3.59
CA VAL A 262 -1.45 13.97 3.59
C VAL A 262 -2.45 14.05 4.73
N LEU A 263 -2.01 14.56 5.88
CA LEU A 263 -2.81 14.65 7.09
C LEU A 263 -3.83 15.79 7.03
N PHE A 264 -3.43 16.98 6.56
CA PHE A 264 -4.35 18.10 6.31
C PHE A 264 -5.39 17.74 5.24
N ALA A 265 -4.99 17.05 4.17
CA ALA A 265 -5.91 16.60 3.13
C ALA A 265 -7.00 15.65 3.70
N GLY A 266 -6.63 14.77 4.65
CA GLY A 266 -7.59 13.94 5.37
C GLY A 266 -8.58 14.72 6.23
N MET A 267 -8.09 15.74 6.96
CA MET A 267 -8.95 16.63 7.77
C MET A 267 -9.88 17.50 6.90
N ILE A 268 -9.42 17.94 5.73
CA ILE A 268 -10.24 18.70 4.77
C ILE A 268 -11.35 17.79 4.23
N ARG A 269 -11.05 16.54 3.86
CA ARG A 269 -12.07 15.58 3.44
C ARG A 269 -13.13 15.37 4.52
N TYR A 270 -12.76 15.31 5.80
CA TYR A 270 -13.74 15.25 6.88
C TYR A 270 -14.72 16.43 6.87
N TYR A 271 -14.21 17.65 6.74
CA TYR A 271 -15.08 18.84 6.67
C TYR A 271 -16.10 18.73 5.52
N PHE A 272 -15.68 18.14 4.39
CA PHE A 272 -16.54 17.88 3.22
C PHE A 272 -17.44 16.65 3.32
N TYR A 273 -17.38 15.84 4.37
CA TYR A 273 -18.24 14.64 4.50
C TYR A 273 -19.07 14.64 5.80
N GLN A 274 -18.75 15.50 6.77
CA GLN A 274 -19.52 15.63 8.01
C GLN A 274 -20.73 16.56 7.93
N SER A 275 -20.71 17.54 7.03
CA SER A 275 -21.76 18.54 7.00
C SER A 275 -22.92 18.07 6.14
N GLU A 276 -23.97 17.57 6.80
CA GLU A 276 -25.33 17.53 6.24
C GLU A 276 -25.81 18.94 5.79
N SER A 277 -25.06 19.99 6.12
CA SER A 277 -25.36 21.40 5.86
C SER A 277 -24.50 22.07 4.77
N VAL A 278 -23.60 21.36 4.07
CA VAL A 278 -22.90 21.95 2.92
C VAL A 278 -23.71 21.69 1.67
N ASP A 279 -24.18 22.77 1.05
CA ASP A 279 -24.91 22.73 -0.21
C ASP A 279 -23.93 22.42 -1.36
N TYR A 280 -23.74 21.13 -1.62
CA TYR A 280 -22.83 20.64 -2.66
C TYR A 280 -23.28 21.03 -4.08
N GLU A 281 -24.58 21.30 -4.28
CA GLU A 281 -25.09 21.83 -5.55
C GLU A 281 -24.64 23.28 -5.75
N LEU A 282 -24.66 24.11 -4.70
CA LEU A 282 -24.14 25.47 -4.76
C LEU A 282 -22.63 25.50 -5.04
N VAL A 283 -21.84 24.70 -4.34
CA VAL A 283 -20.38 24.63 -4.57
C VAL A 283 -20.06 24.04 -5.96
N GLY A 284 -20.78 23.00 -6.38
CA GLY A 284 -20.69 22.42 -7.72
C GLY A 284 -21.04 23.42 -8.83
N SER A 285 -22.06 24.26 -8.61
CA SER A 285 -22.44 25.33 -9.55
C SER A 285 -21.37 26.42 -9.69
N ILE A 286 -20.63 26.72 -8.61
CA ILE A 286 -19.55 27.72 -8.61
C ILE A 286 -18.28 27.16 -9.30
N LEU A 287 -18.00 25.87 -9.11
CA LEU A 287 -16.85 25.18 -9.70
C LEU A 287 -17.15 24.55 -11.07
N ASN A 288 -18.38 24.65 -11.56
CA ASN A 288 -18.85 24.02 -12.80
C ASN A 288 -18.62 22.49 -12.82
N GLU A 289 -18.81 21.84 -11.68
CA GLU A 289 -18.73 20.39 -11.51
C GLU A 289 -20.06 19.79 -11.07
N ALA A 290 -20.39 18.62 -11.62
CA ALA A 290 -21.61 17.89 -11.25
C ALA A 290 -21.59 17.35 -9.81
N SER A 291 -20.40 17.10 -9.26
CA SER A 291 -20.21 16.65 -7.87
C SER A 291 -18.80 16.93 -7.37
N VAL A 292 -18.66 17.94 -6.50
CA VAL A 292 -17.38 18.31 -5.87
C VAL A 292 -16.89 17.23 -4.90
N SER A 293 -17.80 16.48 -4.29
CA SER A 293 -17.47 15.38 -3.37
C SER A 293 -16.79 14.20 -4.09
N GLU A 294 -17.17 13.93 -5.34
CA GLU A 294 -16.53 12.91 -6.19
C GLU A 294 -15.10 13.33 -6.58
N SER A 295 -14.90 14.58 -6.99
CA SER A 295 -13.59 15.12 -7.36
C SER A 295 -12.63 15.14 -6.16
N PHE A 296 -13.11 15.46 -4.96
CA PHE A 296 -12.33 15.36 -3.73
C PHE A 296 -12.03 13.91 -3.32
N ALA A 297 -12.97 12.98 -3.50
CA ALA A 297 -12.72 11.55 -3.29
C ALA A 297 -11.65 11.01 -4.25
N LEU A 298 -11.66 11.47 -5.51
CA LEU A 298 -10.63 11.16 -6.51
C LEU A 298 -9.25 11.71 -6.12
N LEU A 299 -9.17 12.98 -5.70
CA LEU A 299 -7.92 13.61 -5.27
C LEU A 299 -7.31 12.98 -4.01
N THR A 300 -8.13 12.36 -3.15
CA THR A 300 -7.68 11.77 -1.90
C THR A 300 -7.47 10.26 -2.04
N HIS A 301 -8.56 9.49 -2.06
CA HIS A 301 -8.52 8.04 -2.21
C HIS A 301 -7.92 7.59 -3.52
N GLY A 302 -8.40 8.17 -4.61
CA GLY A 302 -8.02 7.77 -5.95
C GLY A 302 -6.52 7.96 -6.17
N VAL A 303 -6.00 9.15 -5.87
CA VAL A 303 -4.57 9.45 -5.98
C VAL A 303 -3.76 8.56 -5.05
N MET A 304 -4.16 8.39 -3.79
CA MET A 304 -3.40 7.58 -2.84
C MET A 304 -3.33 6.11 -3.25
N GLN A 305 -4.48 5.54 -3.65
CA GLN A 305 -4.61 4.15 -4.06
C GLN A 305 -3.91 3.88 -5.40
N SER A 306 -4.16 4.70 -6.42
CA SER A 306 -3.78 4.39 -7.80
C SER A 306 -2.45 5.02 -8.23
N LEU A 307 -2.00 6.12 -7.60
CA LEU A 307 -0.79 6.84 -8.02
C LEU A 307 0.29 6.85 -6.93
N ALA A 308 -0.06 7.16 -5.68
CA ALA A 308 0.92 7.27 -4.61
C ALA A 308 1.50 5.92 -4.22
N ARG A 309 0.67 4.87 -4.07
CA ARG A 309 1.15 3.53 -3.71
C ARG A 309 2.23 2.98 -4.65
N PRO A 310 2.03 2.96 -5.99
CA PRO A 310 3.07 2.50 -6.91
C PRO A 310 4.34 3.37 -6.84
N LEU A 311 4.20 4.70 -6.71
CA LEU A 311 5.33 5.61 -6.58
C LEU A 311 6.11 5.42 -5.28
N ILE A 312 5.44 5.14 -4.15
CA ILE A 312 6.08 4.81 -2.89
C ILE A 312 6.89 3.52 -3.03
N ILE A 313 6.37 2.50 -3.73
CA ILE A 313 7.11 1.26 -3.97
C ILE A 313 8.34 1.51 -4.83
N LEU A 314 8.21 2.31 -5.89
CA LEU A 314 9.36 2.71 -6.71
C LEU A 314 10.40 3.45 -5.85
N PHE A 315 9.98 4.37 -5.00
CA PHE A 315 10.84 5.06 -4.05
C PHE A 315 11.56 4.06 -3.13
N LEU A 316 10.83 3.14 -2.51
CA LEU A 316 11.40 2.10 -1.64
C LEU A 316 12.42 1.25 -2.41
N CYS A 317 12.08 0.80 -3.61
CA CYS A 317 12.94 -0.08 -4.39
C CYS A 317 14.26 0.58 -4.78
N VAL A 318 14.22 1.85 -5.19
CA VAL A 318 15.41 2.59 -5.60
C VAL A 318 16.21 3.04 -4.37
N LYS A 319 15.55 3.66 -3.39
CA LYS A 319 16.23 4.27 -2.23
C LYS A 319 16.92 3.24 -1.33
N PHE A 320 16.30 2.07 -1.16
CA PHE A 320 16.85 1.01 -0.34
C PHE A 320 17.73 0.02 -1.12
N GLY A 321 17.97 0.30 -2.41
CA GLY A 321 18.81 -0.54 -3.26
C GLY A 321 18.23 -1.93 -3.50
N PHE A 322 16.92 -2.10 -3.40
CA PHE A 322 16.27 -3.36 -3.79
C PHE A 322 16.44 -3.58 -5.29
N VAL A 323 16.57 -2.53 -6.09
CA VAL A 323 17.00 -2.61 -7.49
C VAL A 323 18.20 -1.70 -7.74
N GLN A 324 19.13 -2.16 -8.58
CA GLN A 324 20.29 -1.36 -8.98
C GLN A 324 20.02 -0.66 -10.31
N THR A 325 19.73 0.64 -10.26
CA THR A 325 19.47 1.47 -11.46
C THR A 325 20.69 1.58 -12.38
N ASN A 326 21.91 1.39 -11.84
CA ASN A 326 23.17 1.37 -12.59
C ASN A 326 23.24 0.26 -13.65
N HIS A 327 22.45 -0.82 -13.52
CA HIS A 327 22.40 -1.86 -14.54
C HIS A 327 21.67 -1.44 -15.82
N LEU A 328 20.86 -0.40 -15.76
CA LEU A 328 20.15 0.15 -16.91
C LEU A 328 19.90 1.65 -16.68
N PRO A 329 20.93 2.50 -16.67
CA PRO A 329 20.83 3.87 -16.17
C PRO A 329 19.88 4.72 -17.03
N ARG A 330 19.98 4.61 -18.36
CA ARG A 330 19.07 5.31 -19.28
C ARG A 330 17.62 4.81 -19.16
N GLY A 331 17.42 3.50 -19.09
CA GLY A 331 16.09 2.90 -18.95
C GLY A 331 15.45 3.20 -17.59
N SER A 332 16.22 3.11 -16.51
CA SER A 332 15.77 3.44 -15.15
C SER A 332 15.36 4.91 -15.03
N ARG A 333 16.17 5.81 -15.58
CA ARG A 333 15.82 7.23 -15.62
C ARG A 333 14.55 7.47 -16.42
N ALA A 334 14.44 6.91 -17.62
CA ALA A 334 13.24 7.04 -18.44
C ALA A 334 11.98 6.50 -17.74
N MET A 335 12.09 5.35 -17.06
CA MET A 335 10.97 4.76 -16.30
C MET A 335 10.52 5.64 -15.14
N ILE A 336 11.45 6.18 -14.35
CA ILE A 336 11.13 7.08 -13.25
C ILE A 336 10.46 8.37 -13.78
N ILE A 337 10.97 8.93 -14.89
CA ILE A 337 10.36 10.08 -15.55
C ILE A 337 8.93 9.75 -15.99
N MET A 338 8.73 8.64 -16.69
CA MET A 338 7.40 8.24 -17.18
C MET A 338 6.42 8.02 -16.03
N ALA A 339 6.86 7.38 -14.93
CA ALA A 339 6.03 7.16 -13.76
C ALA A 339 5.61 8.49 -13.10
N LEU A 340 6.54 9.42 -12.91
CA LEU A 340 6.26 10.73 -12.34
C LEU A 340 5.39 11.59 -13.28
N ALA A 341 5.73 11.64 -14.56
CA ALA A 341 4.98 12.40 -15.55
C ALA A 341 3.54 11.87 -15.69
N GLY A 342 3.36 10.55 -15.71
CA GLY A 342 2.05 9.91 -15.72
C GLY A 342 1.22 10.31 -14.50
N SER A 343 1.76 10.14 -13.29
CA SER A 343 1.05 10.50 -12.06
C SER A 343 0.73 11.99 -11.95
N VAL A 344 1.68 12.89 -12.28
CA VAL A 344 1.43 14.33 -12.24
C VAL A 344 0.41 14.72 -13.32
N SER A 345 0.48 14.13 -14.52
CA SER A 345 -0.51 14.35 -15.58
C SER A 345 -1.92 14.00 -15.11
N THR A 346 -2.10 12.84 -14.48
CA THR A 346 -3.41 12.42 -13.95
C THR A 346 -3.88 13.31 -12.80
N ILE A 347 -3.00 13.71 -11.87
CA ILE A 347 -3.35 14.68 -10.82
C ILE A 347 -3.80 16.01 -11.44
N THR A 348 -3.08 16.48 -12.47
CA THR A 348 -3.45 17.73 -13.14
C THR A 348 -4.77 17.63 -13.89
N GLU A 349 -5.10 16.48 -14.48
CA GLU A 349 -6.39 16.23 -15.11
C GLU A 349 -7.54 16.25 -14.10
N ILE A 350 -7.33 15.73 -12.89
CA ILE A 350 -8.32 15.81 -11.79
C ILE A 350 -8.44 17.25 -11.27
N LEU A 351 -7.33 18.00 -11.21
CA LEU A 351 -7.33 19.39 -10.72
C LEU A 351 -7.88 20.42 -11.72
N GLN A 352 -7.81 20.15 -13.02
CA GLN A 352 -8.28 21.05 -14.09
C GLN A 352 -9.72 21.55 -13.88
N PRO A 353 -10.72 20.66 -13.67
CA PRO A 353 -12.10 21.10 -13.47
C PRO A 353 -12.27 21.85 -12.13
N ILE A 354 -11.68 21.35 -11.04
CA ILE A 354 -11.73 21.98 -9.70
C ILE A 354 -11.16 23.40 -9.68
N LEU A 355 -10.06 23.62 -10.40
CA LEU A 355 -9.37 24.91 -10.43
C LEU A 355 -9.85 25.81 -11.58
N GLY A 356 -10.78 25.33 -12.43
CA GLY A 356 -11.30 26.08 -13.59
C GLY A 356 -10.22 26.45 -14.62
N ILE A 357 -9.15 25.66 -14.73
CA ILE A 357 -8.00 25.99 -15.59
C ILE A 357 -8.10 25.23 -16.92
N SER A 358 -7.75 25.88 -18.03
CA SER A 358 -7.75 25.22 -19.33
C SER A 358 -6.69 24.12 -19.42
N GLN A 359 -6.96 23.09 -20.23
CA GLN A 359 -6.02 22.00 -20.52
C GLN A 359 -4.65 22.50 -20.99
N LEU A 360 -4.61 23.62 -21.72
CA LEU A 360 -3.37 24.21 -22.22
C LEU A 360 -2.51 24.82 -21.10
N VAL A 361 -3.13 25.49 -20.12
CA VAL A 361 -2.42 26.04 -18.96
C VAL A 361 -1.97 24.91 -18.02
N SER A 362 -2.79 23.88 -17.85
CA SER A 362 -2.43 22.69 -17.08
C SER A 362 -1.26 21.92 -17.72
N GLY A 363 -1.29 21.71 -19.04
CA GLY A 363 -0.19 21.11 -19.80
C GLY A 363 1.08 21.96 -19.77
N PHE A 364 0.95 23.30 -19.75
CA PHE A 364 2.08 24.21 -19.53
C PHE A 364 2.68 24.09 -18.12
N LEU A 365 1.85 24.01 -17.07
CA LEU A 365 2.31 23.81 -15.70
C LEU A 365 3.00 22.44 -15.52
N LEU A 366 2.45 21.38 -16.14
CA LEU A 366 3.09 20.06 -16.20
C LEU A 366 4.44 20.14 -16.91
N GLY A 367 4.48 20.79 -18.08
CA GLY A 367 5.71 21.05 -18.82
C GLY A 367 6.72 21.86 -18.02
N ALA A 368 6.26 22.83 -17.22
CA ALA A 368 7.09 23.64 -16.34
C ALA A 368 7.65 22.83 -15.16
N VAL A 369 6.84 22.01 -14.50
CA VAL A 369 7.29 21.10 -13.43
C VAL A 369 8.37 20.14 -13.94
N LEU A 370 8.21 19.62 -15.17
CA LEU A 370 9.22 18.80 -15.84
C LEU A 370 10.46 19.63 -16.24
N ALA A 371 10.27 20.86 -16.72
CA ALA A 371 11.35 21.75 -17.16
C ALA A 371 12.18 22.35 -16.01
N PHE A 372 11.61 22.54 -14.81
CA PHE A 372 12.29 23.09 -13.63
C PHE A 372 13.27 22.12 -12.95
N GLU A 373 13.65 21.03 -13.62
CA GLU A 373 14.51 19.97 -13.09
C GLU A 373 14.00 19.37 -11.75
N ILE A 374 12.70 19.48 -11.43
CA ILE A 374 12.13 18.78 -10.26
C ILE A 374 12.36 17.28 -10.40
N GLU A 375 12.29 16.74 -11.61
CA GLU A 375 12.71 15.38 -11.95
C GLU A 375 14.11 15.06 -11.41
N LYS A 376 15.09 15.93 -11.66
CA LYS A 376 16.49 15.70 -11.26
C LYS A 376 16.63 15.74 -9.75
N ARG A 377 15.92 16.63 -9.06
CA ARG A 377 15.87 16.66 -7.59
C ARG A 377 15.23 15.41 -7.02
N VAL A 378 14.15 14.92 -7.62
CA VAL A 378 13.47 13.68 -7.22
C VAL A 378 14.36 12.46 -7.50
N LEU A 379 15.01 12.39 -8.67
CA LEU A 379 15.96 11.32 -9.01
C LEU A 379 17.14 11.28 -8.05
N VAL A 380 17.72 12.45 -7.73
CA VAL A 380 18.79 12.55 -6.73
C VAL A 380 18.29 12.14 -5.35
N ALA A 381 17.08 12.54 -4.96
CA ALA A 381 16.49 12.15 -3.68
C ALA A 381 16.19 10.64 -3.59
N MET A 382 15.78 10.02 -4.71
CA MET A 382 15.49 8.59 -4.81
C MET A 382 16.75 7.74 -4.83
N GLN A 383 17.85 8.25 -5.38
CA GLN A 383 19.12 7.53 -5.35
C GLN A 383 19.66 7.48 -3.91
N PRO A 384 20.24 6.33 -3.50
CA PRO A 384 21.04 6.30 -2.28
C PRO A 384 22.26 7.23 -2.47
N PRO A 385 22.64 8.04 -1.48
CA PRO A 385 23.88 8.82 -1.54
C PRO A 385 25.10 7.92 -1.88
N GLU A 386 26.13 8.48 -2.52
CA GLU A 386 27.31 7.70 -2.95
C GLU A 386 28.04 7.00 -1.78
N ASP A 387 27.90 7.55 -0.57
CA ASP A 387 28.44 7.02 0.69
C ASP A 387 27.37 6.30 1.56
N ASP A 388 26.23 5.91 1.00
CA ASP A 388 25.12 5.37 1.78
C ASP A 388 25.45 4.00 2.39
N PHE A 389 25.36 3.91 3.71
CA PHE A 389 25.57 2.69 4.47
C PHE A 389 24.42 1.72 4.19
N ASN A 390 24.67 0.72 3.34
CA ASN A 390 23.82 -0.46 3.26
C ASN A 390 24.31 -1.47 4.30
N PRO A 391 23.61 -1.66 5.43
CA PRO A 391 24.03 -2.65 6.41
C PRO A 391 24.05 -4.03 5.75
N THR A 392 25.24 -4.61 5.65
CA THR A 392 25.47 -5.95 5.14
C THR A 392 25.18 -6.95 6.24
N TRP A 393 23.91 -7.30 6.40
CA TRP A 393 23.51 -8.34 7.34
C TRP A 393 23.91 -9.71 6.78
N ILE A 394 24.88 -10.34 7.43
CA ILE A 394 25.25 -11.72 7.13
C ILE A 394 24.18 -12.62 7.75
N ILE A 395 23.40 -13.28 6.90
CA ILE A 395 22.44 -14.31 7.31
C ILE A 395 23.01 -15.68 6.93
N GLU A 396 22.89 -16.63 7.84
CA GLU A 396 23.29 -18.01 7.63
C GLU A 396 22.25 -18.72 6.73
N GLY A 397 22.67 -19.14 5.53
CA GLY A 397 21.84 -19.92 4.59
C GLY A 397 22.07 -19.55 3.12
N ASP A 398 21.39 -20.26 2.20
CA ASP A 398 21.36 -19.89 0.78
C ASP A 398 20.26 -18.84 0.50
N PRO A 399 20.64 -17.59 0.19
CA PRO A 399 19.67 -16.52 -0.08
C PRO A 399 18.76 -16.81 -1.28
N LYS A 400 19.27 -17.52 -2.30
CA LYS A 400 18.48 -17.86 -3.49
C LYS A 400 17.44 -18.93 -3.21
N GLN A 401 17.78 -19.86 -2.31
CA GLN A 401 16.85 -20.90 -1.89
C GLN A 401 15.62 -20.28 -1.22
N LEU A 402 15.81 -19.34 -0.29
CA LEU A 402 14.69 -18.71 0.41
C LEU A 402 13.79 -17.92 -0.55
N GLU A 403 14.37 -17.10 -1.43
CA GLU A 403 13.63 -16.35 -2.45
C GLU A 403 12.77 -17.29 -3.31
N ARG A 404 13.36 -18.40 -3.76
CA ARG A 404 12.65 -19.41 -4.56
C ARG A 404 11.51 -20.04 -3.78
N TRP A 405 11.71 -20.39 -2.51
CA TRP A 405 10.66 -20.95 -1.67
C TRP A 405 9.54 -19.96 -1.37
N THR A 406 9.86 -18.67 -1.17
CA THR A 406 8.86 -17.63 -1.00
C THR A 406 8.00 -17.48 -2.26
N ASN A 407 8.62 -17.43 -3.44
CA ASN A 407 7.90 -17.34 -4.72
C ASN A 407 7.02 -18.58 -4.97
N ILE A 408 7.56 -19.79 -4.75
CA ILE A 408 6.81 -21.03 -4.88
C ILE A 408 5.66 -21.07 -3.87
N GLY A 409 5.91 -20.68 -2.62
CA GLY A 409 4.89 -20.67 -1.58
C GLY A 409 3.72 -19.76 -1.93
N PHE A 410 3.97 -18.52 -2.34
CA PHE A 410 2.89 -17.61 -2.77
C PHE A 410 2.12 -18.13 -3.99
N ALA A 411 2.81 -18.72 -4.98
CA ALA A 411 2.15 -19.33 -6.12
C ALA A 411 1.28 -20.53 -5.72
N VAL A 412 1.79 -21.40 -4.83
CA VAL A 412 1.04 -22.54 -4.28
C VAL A 412 -0.16 -22.07 -3.48
N PHE A 413 0.01 -21.05 -2.63
CA PHE A 413 -1.10 -20.43 -1.89
C PHE A 413 -2.20 -19.96 -2.83
N LEU A 414 -1.85 -19.19 -3.87
CA LEU A 414 -2.82 -18.68 -4.83
C LEU A 414 -3.59 -19.82 -5.52
N VAL A 415 -2.88 -20.83 -6.02
CA VAL A 415 -3.51 -21.99 -6.67
C VAL A 415 -4.42 -22.75 -5.73
N VAL A 416 -3.97 -23.06 -4.51
CA VAL A 416 -4.75 -23.83 -3.53
C VAL A 416 -5.97 -23.04 -3.05
N ALA A 417 -5.79 -21.76 -2.71
CA ALA A 417 -6.88 -20.90 -2.26
C ALA A 417 -7.96 -20.71 -3.34
N THR A 418 -7.55 -20.56 -4.60
CA THR A 418 -8.50 -20.52 -5.72
C THR A 418 -9.19 -21.86 -5.96
N LEU A 419 -8.47 -22.99 -5.86
CA LEU A 419 -9.06 -24.33 -6.00
C LEU A 419 -10.09 -24.64 -4.90
N ILE A 420 -9.83 -24.21 -3.66
CA ILE A 420 -10.79 -24.32 -2.55
C ILE A 420 -12.13 -23.73 -3.00
N VAL A 421 -12.12 -22.54 -3.59
CA VAL A 421 -13.34 -21.89 -4.07
C VAL A 421 -14.00 -22.71 -5.17
N VAL A 422 -13.30 -23.05 -6.25
CA VAL A 422 -13.88 -23.84 -7.35
C VAL A 422 -14.54 -25.14 -6.85
N ILE A 423 -13.95 -25.81 -5.86
CA ILE A 423 -14.49 -27.05 -5.29
C ILE A 423 -15.74 -26.81 -4.43
N PHE A 424 -15.83 -25.67 -3.74
CA PHE A 424 -16.92 -25.36 -2.82
C PHE A 424 -18.02 -24.45 -3.42
N THR A 425 -17.77 -23.72 -4.51
CA THR A 425 -18.79 -22.97 -5.27
C THR A 425 -19.49 -23.82 -6.34
N ASP A 426 -18.79 -24.76 -6.98
CA ASP A 426 -19.34 -25.58 -8.08
C ASP A 426 -20.07 -26.84 -7.58
N LYS A 427 -19.97 -27.15 -6.29
CA LYS A 427 -20.86 -28.10 -5.63
C LYS A 427 -21.92 -27.29 -4.93
N GLY A 428 -23.17 -27.42 -5.36
CA GLY A 428 -24.36 -27.01 -4.61
C GLY A 428 -24.43 -27.71 -3.24
N VAL A 429 -23.52 -27.34 -2.34
CA VAL A 429 -23.61 -27.60 -0.92
C VAL A 429 -24.57 -26.53 -0.42
N ALA A 430 -25.83 -26.96 -0.42
CA ALA A 430 -27.06 -26.26 -0.08
C ALA A 430 -27.02 -25.53 1.25
#